data_AF-A0A317PWW2-F1
#
_entry.id   AF-A0A317PWW2-F1
#
_cell.length_a   1.000
_cell.length_b   1.000
_cell.length_c   1.000
_cell.angle_alpha   90.00
_cell.angle_beta   90.00
_cell.angle_gamma   90.00
#
_symmetry.space_group_name_H-M   'P 1'
#
loop_
_entity.id
_entity.type
_entity.pdbx_description
1 polymer ?
#
loop_
_entity_poly.entity_id
_entity_poly.type
_entity_poly.pdbx_seq_one_letter_code
_entity_poly.pdbx_strand_id
1 'polypeptide(L)' 'MEQDAVRSRNVSISFACQLFVVSESCYRYQPQLNEENEVIADWLLRITGSQRNWGY' A
#
# COMPACT_ATOMS: atom_id res chain seq x y z
N MET A 1 4.70 -7.19 5.97
CA MET A 1 4.17 -8.52 6.37
C MET A 1 4.60 -9.60 5.39
N GLU A 2 4.23 -9.53 4.11
CA GLU A 2 4.69 -10.50 3.09
C GLU A 2 6.20 -10.40 2.80
N GLN A 3 6.70 -9.20 2.50
CA GLN A 3 8.15 -8.95 2.32
C GLN A 3 8.97 -9.36 3.55
N ASP A 4 8.36 -9.23 4.73
CA ASP A 4 8.98 -9.66 5.98
C ASP A 4 9.04 -11.18 6.08
N ALA A 5 7.98 -11.90 5.67
CA ALA A 5 7.97 -13.37 5.60
C ALA A 5 9.04 -13.92 4.64
N VAL A 6 9.20 -13.33 3.45
CA VAL A 6 10.26 -13.71 2.50
C VAL A 6 11.65 -13.51 3.12
N ARG A 7 11.87 -12.37 3.80
CA ARG A 7 13.18 -12.03 4.41
C ARG A 7 13.48 -12.83 5.68
N SER A 8 12.50 -13.07 6.54
CA SER A 8 12.68 -13.70 7.86
C SER A 8 12.60 -15.22 7.82
N ARG A 9 11.81 -15.80 6.91
CA ARG A 9 11.57 -17.24 6.81
C ARG A 9 12.13 -17.87 5.53
N ASN A 10 12.78 -17.08 4.68
CA ASN A 10 13.39 -17.52 3.41
C ASN A 10 12.42 -18.34 2.54
N VAL A 11 11.16 -17.91 2.51
CA VAL A 11 10.12 -18.51 1.65
C VAL A 11 10.15 -17.88 0.27
N SER A 12 9.74 -18.62 -0.76
CA SER A 12 9.65 -18.06 -2.12
C SER A 12 8.60 -16.95 -2.19
N ILE A 13 8.83 -15.98 -3.08
CA ILE A 13 7.93 -14.84 -3.30
C ILE A 13 6.52 -15.33 -3.66
N SER A 14 6.42 -16.28 -4.61
CA SER A 14 5.12 -16.83 -5.03
C SER A 14 4.37 -17.52 -3.88
N PHE A 15 5.08 -18.18 -2.96
CA PHE A 15 4.47 -18.78 -1.78
C PHE A 15 3.97 -17.73 -0.79
N ALA A 16 4.76 -16.66 -0.57
CA ALA A 16 4.33 -15.54 0.27
C ALA A 16 3.11 -14.83 -0.34
N CYS A 17 3.14 -14.52 -1.64
CA CYS A 17 2.00 -13.94 -2.36
C CYS A 17 0.71 -14.76 -2.19
N GLN A 18 0.80 -16.09 -2.33
CA GLN A 18 -0.34 -17.00 -2.12
C GLN A 18 -0.83 -17.00 -0.66
N LEU A 19 0.10 -17.02 0.30
CA LEU A 19 -0.24 -17.03 1.73
C LEU A 19 -0.96 -15.75 2.17
N PHE A 20 -0.56 -14.60 1.63
CA PHE A 20 -1.12 -13.30 1.97
C PHE A 20 -2.24 -12.85 1.02
N VAL A 21 -2.59 -13.67 0.01
CA VAL A 21 -3.61 -13.37 -1.01
C VAL A 21 -3.33 -12.03 -1.70
N VAL A 22 -2.06 -11.80 -2.04
CA VAL A 22 -1.58 -10.62 -2.76
C VAL A 22 -0.98 -11.02 -4.10
N SER A 23 -0.99 -10.09 -5.06
CA SER A 23 -0.34 -10.32 -6.35
C SER A 23 1.17 -10.11 -6.26
N GLU A 24 1.94 -10.80 -7.10
CA GLU A 24 3.39 -10.55 -7.20
C GLU A 24 3.72 -9.10 -7.59
N SER A 25 2.83 -8.43 -8.32
CA SER A 25 2.96 -7.00 -8.62
C SER A 25 2.87 -6.13 -7.36
N CYS A 26 2.00 -6.50 -6.42
CA CYS A 26 1.93 -5.84 -5.10
C CYS A 26 3.22 -6.08 -4.30
N TYR A 27 3.77 -7.31 -4.33
CA TYR A 27 5.05 -7.60 -3.66
C TYR A 27 6.20 -6.74 -4.21
N ARG A 28 6.28 -6.62 -5.54
CA ARG A 28 7.30 -5.86 -6.26
C ARG A 28 7.09 -4.35 -6.21
N TYR A 29 5.92 -3.90 -5.78
CA TYR A 29 5.64 -2.48 -5.65
C TYR A 29 6.60 -1.86 -4.64
N GLN A 30 7.37 -0.89 -5.10
CA GLN A 30 8.29 -0.16 -4.27
C GLN A 30 7.71 1.25 -4.09
N PRO A 31 7.28 1.62 -2.87
CA PRO A 31 6.72 2.93 -2.65
C PRO A 31 7.75 3.99 -3.01
N GLN A 32 7.41 4.85 -3.95
CA GLN A 32 8.20 6.02 -4.27
C GLN A 32 7.78 7.13 -3.32
N LEU A 33 8.72 7.59 -2.49
CA LEU A 33 8.53 8.79 -1.69
C LEU A 33 8.57 9.98 -2.65
N ASN A 34 7.40 10.31 -3.19
CA ASN A 34 7.22 11.42 -4.11
C ASN A 34 6.64 12.58 -3.32
N GLU A 35 7.30 13.74 -3.33
CA GLU A 35 6.80 14.97 -2.71
C GLU A 35 5.40 15.34 -3.24
N GLU A 36 5.11 14.99 -4.49
CA GLU A 36 3.78 15.14 -5.08
C GLU A 36 2.72 14.29 -4.36
N ASN A 37 3.06 13.08 -3.90
CA ASN A 37 2.13 12.23 -3.15
C ASN A 37 1.78 12.86 -1.79
N GLU A 38 2.71 13.56 -1.15
CA GLU A 38 2.46 14.30 0.09
C GLU A 38 1.51 15.47 -0.16
N VAL A 39 1.72 16.22 -1.25
CA VAL A 39 0.80 17.28 -1.66
C VAL A 39 -0.58 16.69 -1.96
N ILE A 40 -0.68 15.62 -2.76
CA ILE A 40 -1.95 14.96 -3.06
C ILE A 40 -2.65 14.51 -1.76
N ALA A 41 -1.91 13.94 -0.81
CA ALA A 41 -2.46 13.53 0.48
C ALA A 41 -3.01 14.70 1.29
N ASP A 42 -2.29 15.83 1.38
CA ASP A 42 -2.77 17.05 2.06
C ASP A 42 -4.08 17.56 1.44
N TRP A 43 -4.16 17.57 0.11
CA TRP A 43 -5.37 17.98 -0.60
C TRP A 43 -6.54 17.03 -0.34
N LEU A 44 -6.31 15.71 -0.35
CA LEU A 44 -7.35 14.71 -0.04
C LEU A 44 -7.87 14.85 1.40
N LEU A 45 -7.00 15.08 2.37
CA LEU A 45 -7.38 15.29 3.77
C LEU A 45 -8.22 16.55 3.94
N ARG A 46 -7.86 17.64 3.27
CA ARG A 46 -8.65 18.89 3.29
C ARG A 46 -10.04 18.71 2.67
N ILE A 47 -10.13 17.99 1.56
CA ILE A 47 -11.41 17.75 0.87
C ILE A 47 -12.30 16.83 1.72
N THR A 48 -11.76 15.74 2.25
CA THR A 48 -12.53 14.80 3.10
C THR A 48 -12.98 15.44 4.41
N GLY A 49 -12.13 16.28 5.04
CA GLY A 49 -12.50 17.00 6.25
C GLY A 49 -13.52 18.13 6.03
N SER A 50 -13.59 18.70 4.83
CA SER A 50 -14.53 19.78 4.50
C SER A 50 -15.88 19.28 3.98
N GLN A 51 -15.95 18.06 3.46
CA GLN A 51 -17.20 17.50 2.94
C GLN A 51 -18.00 16.74 4.01
N ARG A 52 -18.97 17.43 4.61
CA ARG A 52 -19.92 16.87 5.60
C ARG A 52 -20.99 15.92 5.01
N ASN A 53 -21.14 15.87 3.69
CA ASN A 53 -22.21 15.14 3.00
C ASN A 53 -21.68 14.01 2.09
N TRP A 54 -20.54 13.41 2.43
CA TRP A 54 -20.15 12.14 1.78
C TRP A 54 -21.07 11.05 2.33
N GLY A 55 -22.27 10.98 1.75
CA GLY A 55 -23.28 10.01 2.06
C GLY A 55 -22.71 8.60 1.90
N TYR A 56 -22.92 7.80 2.94
CA TYR A 56 -22.93 6.34 2.84
C TYR A 56 -24.22 5.88 2.15
#